data_AF-A0AAQ0B4X4-F1
#
_entry.id   AF-A0AAQ0B4X4-F1
#
_cell.length_a   1.000
_cell.length_b   1.000
_cell.length_c   1.000
_cell.angle_alpha   90.00
_cell.angle_beta   90.00
_cell.angle_gamma   90.00
#
_symmetry.space_group_name_H-M   'P 1'
#
loop_
_entity.id
_entity.type
_entity.pdbx_description
1 polymer ?
#
loop_
_entity_poly.entity_id
_entity_poly.type
_entity_poly.pdbx_seq_one_letter_code
_entity_poly.pdbx_strand_id
1 'polypeptide(L)'
;MKEQEPNIKSEIDSITLSEFLEGHPPSQIVNVKDLYYISKDNFGEDHWYLNKPEINLYCSNDKCNGNRFFRNIDSGRVELQKRSEKLVFLNYQCSNCQDSLKVFSAFVMADNGTKGQIFKFGELPFYGPSTPSKLITLIGPDREIFLKGRQCENQSLGIGAFIYYRRVVENQKNRILTKILDVIKKLNVQKEKVTKFEEAIKEIQFSKAIDLVKDDFPEILLVNGKNPLKLLHSALSEGVHNRTDEQCLNLAQSIRIVLAELSERISIALKDEQELLNAISTLENKKNA
;
A
#
# COMPACT_ATOMS: atom_id res chain seq x y z
N MET A 1 -9.39 -44.79 -25.40
CA MET A 1 -10.58 -44.75 -24.53
C MET A 1 -10.12 -44.41 -23.13
N LYS A 2 -10.37 -43.15 -22.73
CA LYS A 2 -10.35 -42.54 -21.38
C LYS A 2 -9.27 -43.02 -20.40
N GLU A 3 -8.14 -42.33 -20.44
CA GLU A 3 -7.26 -42.16 -19.28
C GLU A 3 -8.02 -41.42 -18.17
N GLN A 4 -8.01 -41.99 -16.97
CA GLN A 4 -8.50 -41.35 -15.75
C GLN A 4 -7.38 -40.45 -15.23
N GLU A 5 -7.58 -39.14 -15.33
CA GLU A 5 -6.74 -38.17 -14.61
C GLU A 5 -7.10 -38.19 -13.11
N PRO A 6 -6.11 -38.18 -12.20
CA PRO A 6 -6.36 -38.24 -10.77
C PRO A 6 -6.86 -36.88 -10.26
N ASN A 7 -8.07 -36.91 -9.70
CA ASN A 7 -8.71 -35.83 -8.96
C ASN A 7 -7.98 -35.60 -7.61
N ILE A 8 -6.83 -34.95 -7.65
CA ILE A 8 -6.02 -34.60 -6.47
C ILE A 8 -5.55 -33.15 -6.60
N LYS A 9 -6.45 -32.18 -6.42
CA LYS A 9 -6.06 -30.76 -6.29
C LYS A 9 -7.05 -29.87 -5.49
N SER A 10 -8.10 -30.40 -4.87
CA SER A 10 -9.21 -29.58 -4.34
C SER A 10 -9.29 -29.39 -2.82
N GLU A 11 -8.36 -29.90 -2.00
CA GLU A 11 -8.48 -29.83 -0.53
C GLU A 11 -7.45 -28.96 0.21
N ILE A 12 -6.42 -28.41 -0.43
CA ILE A 12 -5.28 -27.83 0.31
C ILE A 12 -5.41 -26.33 0.63
N ASP A 13 -6.19 -25.53 -0.10
CA ASP A 13 -6.19 -24.05 0.10
C ASP A 13 -7.61 -23.47 0.27
N SER A 14 -8.31 -23.84 1.35
CA SER A 14 -9.55 -23.14 1.74
C SER A 14 -9.30 -22.24 2.96
N ILE A 15 -9.40 -20.93 2.76
CA ILE A 15 -9.22 -19.90 3.79
C ILE A 15 -10.55 -19.60 4.49
N THR A 16 -10.50 -18.87 5.60
CA THR A 16 -11.69 -18.28 6.23
C THR A 16 -12.19 -17.05 5.46
N LEU A 17 -13.47 -16.70 5.64
CA LEU A 17 -14.04 -15.50 5.07
C LEU A 17 -13.37 -14.24 5.64
N SER A 18 -12.97 -14.26 6.91
CA SER A 18 -12.20 -13.15 7.51
C SER A 18 -10.84 -12.99 6.84
N GLU A 19 -10.07 -14.07 6.67
CA GLU A 19 -8.77 -14.03 5.97
C GLU A 19 -8.92 -13.52 4.52
N PHE A 20 -10.01 -13.91 3.84
CA PHE A 20 -10.34 -13.38 2.52
C PHE A 20 -10.57 -11.87 2.53
N LEU A 21 -11.43 -11.38 3.43
CA LEU A 21 -11.80 -9.97 3.49
C LEU A 21 -10.64 -9.08 3.96
N GLU A 22 -9.77 -9.58 4.84
CA GLU A 22 -8.64 -8.84 5.39
C GLU A 22 -7.44 -8.74 4.43
N GLY A 23 -7.13 -9.82 3.72
CA GLY A 23 -5.82 -9.99 3.08
C GLY A 23 -5.81 -10.37 1.61
N HIS A 24 -6.96 -10.58 0.96
CA HIS A 24 -6.98 -10.98 -0.45
C HIS A 24 -7.28 -9.78 -1.37
N PRO A 25 -6.59 -9.62 -2.50
CA PRO A 25 -6.91 -8.55 -3.44
C PRO A 25 -8.23 -8.79 -4.19
N PRO A 26 -8.84 -7.74 -4.78
CA PRO A 26 -9.93 -7.90 -5.73
C PRO A 26 -9.52 -8.69 -6.98
N SER A 27 -10.53 -9.13 -7.75
CA SER A 27 -10.40 -9.79 -9.06
C SER A 27 -9.91 -11.24 -9.04
N GLN A 28 -10.11 -11.96 -7.94
CA GLN A 28 -9.76 -13.37 -7.80
C GLN A 28 -10.93 -14.18 -7.24
N ILE A 29 -11.12 -15.40 -7.75
CA ILE A 29 -12.06 -16.38 -7.18
C ILE A 29 -11.29 -17.18 -6.14
N VAL A 30 -11.80 -17.23 -4.90
CA VAL A 30 -11.15 -17.93 -3.79
C VAL A 30 -12.15 -18.88 -3.12
N ASN A 31 -11.67 -20.07 -2.76
CA ASN A 31 -12.45 -21.05 -2.00
C ASN A 31 -12.41 -20.69 -0.51
N VAL A 32 -13.58 -20.60 0.12
CA VAL A 32 -13.74 -20.22 1.52
C VAL A 32 -14.48 -21.32 2.28
N LYS A 33 -13.99 -21.68 3.46
CA LYS A 33 -14.51 -22.84 4.24
C LYS A 33 -15.73 -22.53 5.12
N ASP A 34 -15.93 -21.26 5.46
CA ASP A 34 -16.94 -20.72 6.37
C ASP A 34 -17.72 -19.56 5.73
N LEU A 35 -17.99 -19.66 4.42
CA LEU A 35 -18.74 -18.65 3.67
C LEU A 35 -20.17 -18.53 4.21
N TYR A 36 -20.75 -19.61 4.73
CA TYR A 36 -22.11 -19.64 5.27
C TYR A 36 -22.19 -20.27 6.65
N TYR A 37 -23.25 -19.94 7.38
CA TYR A 37 -23.75 -20.72 8.51
C TYR A 37 -25.19 -21.18 8.24
N ILE A 38 -25.54 -22.34 8.78
CA ILE A 38 -26.85 -22.96 8.61
C ILE A 38 -27.67 -22.70 9.87
N SER A 39 -28.91 -22.23 9.71
CA SER A 39 -29.88 -22.06 10.78
C SER A 39 -31.16 -22.79 10.41
N LYS A 40 -31.75 -23.50 11.37
CA LYS A 40 -33.06 -24.13 11.18
C LYS A 40 -34.17 -23.17 11.56
N ASP A 41 -35.24 -23.17 10.79
CA ASP A 41 -36.48 -22.52 11.20
C ASP A 41 -37.29 -23.40 12.17
N ASN A 42 -38.47 -22.92 12.57
CA ASN A 42 -39.36 -23.65 13.47
C ASN A 42 -39.97 -24.91 12.83
N PHE A 43 -39.89 -25.05 11.51
CA PHE A 43 -40.38 -26.21 10.76
C PHE A 43 -39.27 -27.23 10.46
N GLY A 44 -38.02 -26.91 10.81
CA GLY A 44 -36.85 -27.76 10.63
C GLY A 44 -36.20 -27.63 9.25
N GLU A 45 -36.58 -26.62 8.45
CA GLU A 45 -35.95 -26.31 7.17
C GLU A 45 -34.60 -25.61 7.38
N ASP A 46 -33.59 -26.03 6.61
CA ASP A 46 -32.24 -25.46 6.68
C ASP A 46 -32.14 -24.19 5.84
N HIS A 47 -31.88 -23.05 6.50
CA HIS A 47 -31.60 -21.77 5.85
C HIS A 47 -30.11 -21.44 5.89
N TRP A 48 -29.58 -20.99 4.77
CA TRP A 48 -28.16 -20.74 4.58
C TRP A 48 -27.93 -19.24 4.53
N TYR A 49 -27.22 -18.73 5.53
CA TYR A 49 -26.95 -17.31 5.67
C TYR A 49 -25.48 -17.04 5.46
N LEU A 50 -25.18 -16.03 4.64
CA LEU A 50 -23.81 -15.54 4.44
C LEU A 50 -23.19 -15.15 5.79
N ASN A 51 -22.00 -15.67 6.06
CA ASN A 51 -21.24 -15.30 7.23
C ASN A 51 -20.77 -13.83 7.11
N LYS A 52 -20.73 -13.14 8.24
CA LYS A 52 -20.34 -11.73 8.37
C LYS A 52 -19.38 -11.60 9.56
N PRO A 53 -18.18 -12.21 9.47
CA PRO A 53 -17.26 -12.30 10.60
C PRO A 53 -16.77 -10.91 11.00
N GLU A 54 -16.39 -10.74 12.26
CA GLU A 54 -15.56 -9.58 12.62
C GLU A 54 -14.22 -9.67 11.89
N ILE A 55 -13.72 -8.54 11.40
CA ILE A 55 -12.46 -8.48 10.64
C ILE A 55 -11.49 -7.50 11.29
N ASN A 56 -10.20 -7.78 11.26
CA ASN A 56 -9.14 -6.95 11.81
C ASN A 56 -8.43 -6.16 10.72
N LEU A 57 -8.62 -4.83 10.71
CA LEU A 57 -8.07 -3.95 9.69
C LEU A 57 -7.37 -2.75 10.33
N TYR A 58 -6.43 -2.14 9.61
CA TYR A 58 -5.85 -0.86 10.01
C TYR A 58 -6.87 0.28 9.88
N CYS A 59 -7.15 0.97 10.98
CA CYS A 59 -7.98 2.17 11.01
C CYS A 59 -7.10 3.42 10.94
N SER A 60 -7.22 4.19 9.85
CA SER A 60 -6.45 5.41 9.61
C SER A 60 -7.03 6.68 10.25
N ASN A 61 -8.09 6.56 11.08
CA ASN A 61 -8.62 7.69 11.83
C ASN A 61 -7.66 8.05 12.97
N ASP A 62 -7.41 9.33 13.19
CA ASP A 62 -6.49 9.84 14.21
C ASP A 62 -6.77 9.31 15.62
N LYS A 63 -8.05 9.03 15.95
CA LYS A 63 -8.45 8.44 17.25
C LYS A 63 -7.94 7.00 17.43
N CYS A 64 -7.68 6.28 16.35
CA CYS A 64 -7.32 4.86 16.38
C CYS A 64 -5.89 4.62 15.94
N ASN A 65 -5.54 5.10 14.75
CA ASN A 65 -4.24 4.98 14.09
C ASN A 65 -3.55 3.61 14.33
N GLY A 66 -4.24 2.53 13.98
CA GLY A 66 -3.78 1.17 14.26
C GLY A 66 -4.79 0.09 13.89
N ASN A 67 -4.40 -1.17 14.08
CA ASN A 67 -5.25 -2.33 13.84
C ASN A 67 -6.43 -2.35 14.82
N ARG A 68 -7.64 -2.47 14.28
CA ARG A 68 -8.90 -2.48 15.03
C ARG A 68 -9.86 -3.49 14.42
N PHE A 69 -10.78 -3.97 15.24
CA PHE A 69 -11.88 -4.79 14.77
C PHE A 69 -12.94 -3.94 14.08
N PHE A 70 -13.35 -4.38 12.90
CA PHE A 70 -14.47 -3.85 12.16
C PHE A 70 -15.63 -4.84 12.20
N ARG A 71 -16.83 -4.33 12.46
CA ARG A 71 -18.08 -5.11 12.56
C ARG A 71 -18.97 -4.82 11.37
N ASN A 72 -19.64 -5.85 10.86
CA ASN A 72 -20.65 -5.65 9.83
C ASN A 72 -21.83 -4.84 10.42
N ILE A 73 -22.28 -3.83 9.69
CA ILE A 73 -23.38 -2.94 10.10
C ILE A 73 -24.66 -3.16 9.29
N ASP A 74 -24.68 -4.14 8.38
CA ASP A 74 -25.84 -4.43 7.56
C ASP A 74 -26.91 -5.17 8.39
N SER A 75 -28.09 -4.58 8.52
CA SER A 75 -29.18 -5.08 9.37
C SER A 75 -29.81 -6.39 8.90
N GLY A 76 -29.70 -6.73 7.60
CA GLY A 76 -30.29 -7.92 7.01
C GLY A 76 -29.36 -9.13 7.00
N ARG A 77 -29.93 -10.33 7.23
CA ARG A 77 -29.25 -11.59 6.85
C ARG A 77 -29.29 -11.73 5.34
N VAL A 78 -28.20 -12.22 4.75
CA VAL A 78 -28.15 -12.51 3.32
C VAL A 78 -28.38 -14.00 3.16
N GLU A 79 -29.64 -14.36 2.85
CA GLU A 79 -30.02 -15.74 2.57
C GLU A 79 -29.69 -16.11 1.12
N LEU A 80 -29.19 -17.33 0.94
CA LEU A 80 -28.94 -17.97 -0.34
C LEU A 80 -29.55 -19.37 -0.35
N GLN A 81 -30.07 -19.79 -1.50
CA GLN A 81 -30.45 -21.17 -1.70
C GLN A 81 -29.21 -22.04 -1.96
N LYS A 82 -29.32 -23.35 -1.73
CA LYS A 82 -28.25 -24.30 -2.03
C LYS A 82 -27.86 -24.21 -3.52
N ARG A 83 -26.56 -24.16 -3.81
CA ARG A 83 -26.01 -24.00 -5.18
C ARG A 83 -26.51 -22.75 -5.92
N SER A 84 -26.76 -21.67 -5.19
CA SER A 84 -27.07 -20.37 -5.78
C SER A 84 -25.89 -19.42 -5.71
N GLU A 85 -25.99 -18.37 -6.52
CA GLU A 85 -25.00 -17.31 -6.61
C GLU A 85 -25.68 -15.96 -6.33
N LYS A 86 -24.92 -15.02 -5.76
CA LYS A 86 -25.48 -13.72 -5.36
C LYS A 86 -24.42 -12.63 -5.38
N LEU A 87 -24.82 -11.45 -5.85
CA LEU A 87 -24.07 -10.21 -5.67
C LEU A 87 -24.40 -9.62 -4.30
N VAL A 88 -23.36 -9.26 -3.55
CA VAL A 88 -23.49 -8.75 -2.18
C VAL A 88 -22.60 -7.53 -1.97
N PHE A 89 -23.09 -6.61 -1.15
CA PHE A 89 -22.28 -5.56 -0.54
C PHE A 89 -22.16 -5.85 0.95
N LEU A 90 -20.93 -5.78 1.47
CA LEU A 90 -20.66 -5.97 2.89
C LEU A 90 -20.10 -4.68 3.47
N ASN A 91 -20.87 -4.05 4.36
CA ASN A 91 -20.48 -2.79 5.00
C ASN A 91 -19.97 -3.06 6.41
N TYR A 92 -18.74 -2.62 6.67
CA TYR A 92 -18.04 -2.80 7.93
C TYR A 92 -17.67 -1.44 8.52
N GLN A 93 -17.78 -1.31 9.85
CA GLN A 93 -17.45 -0.09 10.58
C GLN A 93 -16.46 -0.41 11.70
N CYS A 94 -15.47 0.47 11.89
CA CYS A 94 -14.50 0.34 12.98
C CYS A 94 -15.22 0.42 14.33
N SER A 95 -15.05 -0.61 15.16
CA SER A 95 -15.73 -0.73 16.45
C SER A 95 -15.27 0.33 17.46
N ASN A 96 -14.10 0.93 17.24
CA ASN A 96 -13.46 1.85 18.20
C ASN A 96 -13.77 3.31 17.90
N CYS A 97 -13.55 3.79 16.67
CA CYS A 97 -13.87 5.19 16.32
C CYS A 97 -15.28 5.39 15.80
N GLN A 98 -15.95 4.32 15.30
CA GLN A 98 -17.25 4.37 14.62
C GLN A 98 -17.32 5.29 13.38
N ASP A 99 -16.22 5.92 13.01
CA ASP A 99 -16.17 6.84 11.86
C ASP A 99 -15.66 6.14 10.58
N SER A 100 -14.73 5.19 10.73
CA SER A 100 -14.10 4.52 9.58
C SER A 100 -14.98 3.39 9.03
N LEU A 101 -15.27 3.47 7.74
CA LEU A 101 -16.02 2.44 6.99
C LEU A 101 -15.09 1.63 6.09
N LYS A 102 -15.45 0.37 5.88
CA LYS A 102 -14.89 -0.53 4.87
C LYS A 102 -16.05 -1.21 4.15
N VAL A 103 -16.14 -1.03 2.85
CA VAL A 103 -17.20 -1.59 2.00
C VAL A 103 -16.57 -2.57 1.04
N PHE A 104 -17.13 -3.77 0.94
CA PHE A 104 -16.74 -4.77 -0.06
C PHE A 104 -17.89 -4.99 -1.03
N SER A 105 -17.57 -5.15 -2.31
CA SER A 105 -18.49 -5.63 -3.33
C SER A 105 -18.02 -7.01 -3.79
N ALA A 106 -18.87 -8.02 -3.65
CA ALA A 106 -18.51 -9.40 -3.91
C ALA A 106 -19.60 -10.20 -4.61
N PHE A 107 -19.19 -11.24 -5.32
CA PHE A 107 -20.03 -12.29 -5.85
C PHE A 107 -19.74 -13.57 -5.05
N VAL A 108 -20.77 -14.16 -4.48
CA VAL A 108 -20.66 -15.36 -3.65
C VAL A 108 -21.40 -16.51 -4.32
N MET A 109 -20.81 -17.70 -4.30
CA MET A 109 -21.36 -18.92 -4.86
C MET A 109 -21.37 -20.00 -3.79
N ALA A 110 -22.57 -20.49 -3.46
CA ALA A 110 -22.74 -21.51 -2.44
C ALA A 110 -22.36 -22.89 -2.96
N ASP A 111 -21.51 -23.61 -2.23
CA ASP A 111 -21.22 -25.03 -2.48
C ASP A 111 -21.94 -25.90 -1.41
N ASN A 112 -21.42 -27.09 -1.10
CA ASN A 112 -21.98 -27.96 -0.08
C ASN A 112 -21.52 -27.55 1.33
N GLY A 113 -22.45 -27.58 2.30
CA GLY A 113 -22.18 -27.25 3.70
C GLY A 113 -21.91 -25.75 3.91
N THR A 114 -20.93 -25.42 4.74
CA THR A 114 -20.56 -24.01 5.03
C THR A 114 -19.61 -23.42 4.00
N LYS A 115 -19.16 -24.21 3.02
CA LYS A 115 -18.14 -23.84 2.05
C LYS A 115 -18.75 -23.13 0.84
N GLY A 116 -17.91 -22.37 0.14
CA GLY A 116 -18.26 -21.86 -1.17
C GLY A 116 -17.13 -21.04 -1.78
N GLN A 117 -17.44 -20.37 -2.87
CA GLN A 117 -16.52 -19.51 -3.58
C GLN A 117 -16.93 -18.06 -3.45
N ILE A 118 -15.94 -17.18 -3.35
CA ILE A 118 -16.17 -15.74 -3.33
C ILE A 118 -15.23 -15.07 -4.34
N PHE A 119 -15.78 -14.08 -5.02
CA PHE A 119 -15.05 -13.18 -5.91
C PHE A 119 -15.28 -11.74 -5.45
N LYS A 120 -14.20 -11.00 -5.18
CA LYS A 120 -14.29 -9.59 -4.78
C LYS A 120 -14.12 -8.69 -6.00
N PHE A 121 -15.15 -7.92 -6.36
CA PHE A 121 -15.05 -6.91 -7.42
C PHE A 121 -14.19 -5.71 -7.00
N GLY A 122 -14.30 -5.33 -5.73
CA GLY A 122 -13.61 -4.17 -5.21
C GLY A 122 -13.95 -3.89 -3.76
N GLU A 123 -13.25 -2.90 -3.22
CA GLU A 123 -13.44 -2.45 -1.84
C GLU A 123 -13.11 -0.96 -1.69
N LEU A 124 -13.76 -0.32 -0.71
CA LEU A 124 -13.58 1.08 -0.37
C LEU A 124 -13.41 1.24 1.15
N PRO A 125 -12.32 1.84 1.65
CA PRO A 125 -11.11 2.26 0.93
C PRO A 125 -10.45 1.12 0.14
N PHE A 126 -9.70 1.46 -0.90
CA PHE A 126 -9.05 0.48 -1.79
C PHE A 126 -8.14 -0.48 -1.02
N TYR A 127 -8.01 -1.69 -1.56
CA TYR A 127 -7.14 -2.74 -1.04
C TYR A 127 -5.69 -2.28 -0.95
N GLY A 128 -4.95 -2.88 -0.01
CA GLY A 128 -3.55 -2.63 0.28
C GLY A 128 -3.33 -1.69 1.46
N PRO A 129 -2.10 -1.66 2.02
CA PRO A 129 -1.79 -0.81 3.17
C PRO A 129 -1.82 0.67 2.76
N SER A 130 -2.15 1.51 3.74
CA SER A 130 -2.18 2.97 3.57
C SER A 130 -0.84 3.49 3.06
N THR A 131 -0.89 4.37 2.06
CA THR A 131 0.33 5.02 1.59
C THR A 131 0.80 6.05 2.63
N PRO A 132 2.08 6.05 3.03
CA PRO A 132 2.59 7.03 3.98
C PRO A 132 2.29 8.47 3.56
N SER A 133 1.77 9.29 4.47
CA SER A 133 1.37 10.68 4.17
C SER A 133 2.54 11.52 3.66
N LYS A 134 3.72 11.36 4.26
CA LYS A 134 4.97 12.03 3.85
C LYS A 134 5.36 11.70 2.41
N LEU A 135 5.14 10.45 1.98
CA LEU A 135 5.36 10.05 0.60
C LEU A 135 4.40 10.79 -0.34
N ILE A 136 3.11 10.84 0.00
CA ILE A 136 2.10 11.59 -0.76
C ILE A 136 2.46 13.08 -0.84
N THR A 137 2.95 13.68 0.25
CA THR A 137 3.41 15.07 0.27
C THR A 137 4.65 15.29 -0.62
N LEU A 138 5.60 14.35 -0.61
CA LEU A 138 6.80 14.40 -1.44
C LEU A 138 6.46 14.38 -2.93
N ILE A 139 5.56 13.50 -3.36
CA ILE A 139 5.19 13.34 -4.78
C ILE A 139 4.09 14.31 -5.26
N GLY A 140 3.39 14.97 -4.33
CA GLY A 140 2.47 16.09 -4.54
C GLY A 140 1.57 15.98 -5.79
N PRO A 141 1.96 16.61 -6.92
CA PRO A 141 1.15 16.63 -8.16
C PRO A 141 0.92 15.24 -8.78
N ASP A 142 1.82 14.28 -8.59
CA ASP A 142 1.69 12.94 -9.16
C ASP A 142 1.03 11.92 -8.20
N ARG A 143 0.33 12.42 -7.16
CA ARG A 143 -0.41 11.59 -6.20
C ARG A 143 -1.31 10.57 -6.90
N GLU A 144 -2.10 11.00 -7.87
CA GLU A 144 -3.05 10.11 -8.55
C GLU A 144 -2.35 9.04 -9.38
N ILE A 145 -1.25 9.40 -10.05
CA ILE A 145 -0.44 8.45 -10.83
C ILE A 145 0.19 7.41 -9.90
N PHE A 146 0.69 7.84 -8.76
CA PHE A 146 1.22 6.94 -7.75
C PHE A 146 0.16 5.98 -7.20
N LEU A 147 -1.05 6.48 -6.93
CA LEU A 147 -2.16 5.64 -6.48
C LEU A 147 -2.60 4.62 -7.53
N LYS A 148 -2.54 4.96 -8.83
CA LYS A 148 -2.72 3.98 -9.93
C LYS A 148 -1.64 2.91 -9.91
N GLY A 149 -0.37 3.29 -9.70
CA GLY A 149 0.72 2.33 -9.50
C GLY A 149 0.47 1.39 -8.31
N ARG A 150 -0.02 1.94 -7.19
CA ARG A 150 -0.39 1.17 -6.00
C ARG A 150 -1.53 0.19 -6.28
N GLN A 151 -2.55 0.62 -7.03
CA GLN A 151 -3.66 -0.23 -7.44
C GLN A 151 -3.18 -1.39 -8.32
N CYS A 152 -2.30 -1.12 -9.29
CA CYS A 152 -1.69 -2.16 -10.10
C CYS A 152 -0.88 -3.15 -9.25
N GLU A 153 -0.04 -2.66 -8.34
CA GLU A 153 0.76 -3.51 -7.43
C GLU A 153 -0.15 -4.43 -6.60
N ASN A 154 -1.23 -3.87 -6.06
CA ASN A 154 -2.21 -4.58 -5.25
C ASN A 154 -3.01 -5.62 -6.04
N GLN A 155 -3.10 -5.48 -7.36
CA GLN A 155 -3.75 -6.43 -8.26
C GLN A 155 -2.75 -7.38 -8.94
N SER A 156 -1.49 -7.38 -8.51
CA SER A 156 -0.40 -8.16 -9.13
C SER A 156 -0.18 -7.83 -10.62
N LEU A 157 -0.44 -6.59 -11.03
CA LEU A 157 -0.17 -6.08 -12.37
C LEU A 157 1.19 -5.37 -12.38
N GLY A 158 2.26 -6.14 -12.46
CA GLY A 158 3.63 -5.67 -12.24
C GLY A 158 4.13 -4.65 -13.25
N ILE A 159 3.90 -4.87 -14.55
CA ILE A 159 4.32 -3.92 -15.61
C ILE A 159 3.63 -2.57 -15.40
N GLY A 160 2.32 -2.57 -15.11
CA GLY A 160 1.55 -1.36 -14.84
C GLY A 160 2.07 -0.61 -13.62
N ALA A 161 2.27 -1.32 -12.51
CA ALA A 161 2.80 -0.77 -11.27
C ALA A 161 4.17 -0.10 -11.49
N PHE A 162 5.08 -0.80 -12.17
CA PHE A 162 6.42 -0.32 -12.46
C PHE A 162 6.39 0.96 -13.32
N ILE A 163 5.60 0.98 -14.40
CA ILE A 163 5.53 2.14 -15.30
C ILE A 163 4.95 3.37 -14.60
N TYR A 164 3.91 3.19 -13.77
CA TYR A 164 3.36 4.30 -12.99
C TYR A 164 4.37 4.86 -11.99
N TYR A 165 5.10 4.00 -11.26
CA TYR A 165 6.13 4.45 -10.33
C TYR A 165 7.33 5.09 -11.02
N ARG A 166 7.75 4.56 -12.16
CA ARG A 166 8.76 5.19 -13.02
C ARG A 166 8.37 6.62 -13.35
N ARG A 167 7.15 6.81 -13.86
CA ARG A 167 6.63 8.13 -14.24
C ARG A 167 6.62 9.09 -13.07
N VAL A 168 6.18 8.65 -11.89
CA VAL A 168 6.18 9.47 -10.66
C VAL A 168 7.60 9.90 -10.30
N VAL A 169 8.56 8.98 -10.25
CA VAL A 169 9.95 9.30 -9.86
C VAL A 169 10.61 10.23 -10.87
N GLU A 170 10.44 9.97 -12.17
CA GLU A 170 11.03 10.80 -13.24
C GLU A 170 10.44 12.22 -13.25
N ASN A 171 9.11 12.35 -13.18
CA ASN A 171 8.44 13.65 -13.16
C ASN A 171 8.72 14.44 -11.88
N GLN A 172 8.81 13.76 -10.74
CA GLN A 172 9.07 14.40 -9.44
C GLN A 172 10.55 14.58 -9.12
N LYS A 173 11.45 14.28 -10.06
CA LYS A 173 12.91 14.45 -9.90
C LYS A 173 13.27 15.79 -9.28
N ASN A 174 12.83 16.89 -9.89
CA ASN A 174 13.17 18.24 -9.45
C ASN A 174 12.68 18.49 -8.03
N ARG A 175 11.45 18.07 -7.73
CA ARG A 175 10.85 18.22 -6.41
C ARG A 175 11.61 17.42 -5.34
N ILE A 176 11.99 16.19 -5.64
CA ILE A 176 12.78 15.35 -4.73
C ILE A 176 14.16 15.98 -4.48
N LEU A 177 14.85 16.42 -5.54
CA LEU A 177 16.14 17.10 -5.42
C LEU A 177 16.03 18.42 -4.65
N THR A 178 14.97 19.21 -4.85
CA THR A 178 14.70 20.41 -4.05
C THR A 178 14.53 20.06 -2.57
N LYS A 179 13.82 18.98 -2.23
CA LYS A 179 13.68 18.56 -0.84
C LYS A 179 14.97 18.07 -0.20
N ILE A 180 15.84 17.44 -0.97
CA ILE A 180 17.18 17.08 -0.50
C ILE A 180 18.04 18.34 -0.33
N LEU A 181 17.93 19.30 -1.25
CA LEU A 181 18.60 20.59 -1.15
C LEU A 181 18.17 21.36 0.10
N ASP A 182 16.89 21.33 0.46
CA ASP A 182 16.38 21.91 1.71
C ASP A 182 17.11 21.29 2.92
N VAL A 183 17.31 19.97 2.92
CA VAL A 183 18.09 19.27 3.97
C VAL A 183 19.55 19.70 3.98
N ILE A 184 20.20 19.79 2.81
CA ILE A 184 21.61 20.21 2.70
C ILE A 184 21.82 21.64 3.20
N LYS A 185 20.93 22.57 2.81
CA LYS A 185 20.95 23.97 3.25
C LYS A 185 20.79 24.07 4.76
N LYS A 186 19.92 23.23 5.32
CA LYS A 186 19.69 23.16 6.76
C LYS A 186 20.90 22.64 7.53
N LEU A 187 21.58 21.61 7.01
CA LEU A 187 22.81 21.05 7.59
C LEU A 187 24.05 21.95 7.45
N ASN A 188 23.89 23.19 6.97
CA ASN A 188 24.95 24.20 6.82
C ASN A 188 26.16 23.70 6.00
N VAL A 189 25.88 22.86 5.01
CA VAL A 189 26.89 22.17 4.21
C VAL A 189 27.54 23.15 3.22
N GLN A 190 28.82 22.92 2.91
CA GLN A 190 29.66 23.71 2.00
C GLN A 190 28.92 24.22 0.75
N LYS A 191 29.11 25.50 0.40
CA LYS A 191 28.47 26.18 -0.74
C LYS A 191 28.59 25.41 -2.05
N GLU A 192 29.71 24.71 -2.26
CA GLU A 192 29.96 23.91 -3.46
C GLU A 192 28.93 22.79 -3.67
N LYS A 193 28.51 22.12 -2.59
CA LYS A 193 27.47 21.06 -2.66
C LYS A 193 26.09 21.63 -3.00
N VAL A 194 25.77 22.81 -2.46
CA VAL A 194 24.52 23.52 -2.76
C VAL A 194 24.44 23.85 -4.25
N THR A 195 25.52 24.37 -4.84
CA THR A 195 25.58 24.72 -6.26
C THR A 195 25.36 23.51 -7.17
N LYS A 196 26.01 22.36 -6.88
CA LYS A 196 25.81 21.12 -7.66
C LYS A 196 24.37 20.64 -7.66
N PHE A 197 23.68 20.71 -6.52
CA PHE A 197 22.26 20.35 -6.45
C PHE A 197 21.37 21.34 -7.20
N GLU A 198 21.66 22.64 -7.16
CA GLU A 198 20.92 23.65 -7.93
C GLU A 198 21.11 23.46 -9.45
N GLU A 199 22.28 23.03 -9.89
CA GLU A 199 22.54 22.65 -11.28
C GLU A 199 21.79 21.36 -11.68
N ALA A 200 21.81 20.33 -10.81
CA ALA A 200 21.12 19.08 -11.06
C ALA A 200 19.59 19.23 -11.16
N ILE A 201 18.99 20.19 -10.45
CA ILE A 201 17.57 20.52 -10.56
C ILE A 201 17.23 21.12 -11.93
N LYS A 202 18.15 21.89 -12.53
CA LYS A 202 17.96 22.53 -13.84
C LYS A 202 18.20 21.58 -15.01
N GLU A 203 18.99 20.55 -14.80
CA GLU A 203 19.25 19.52 -15.81
C GLU A 203 17.92 18.86 -16.25
N ILE A 204 17.76 18.58 -17.53
CA ILE A 204 16.54 17.97 -18.07
C ILE A 204 16.64 16.45 -17.93
N GLN A 205 17.80 15.88 -18.26
CA GLN A 205 18.01 14.45 -18.26
C GLN A 205 18.17 13.91 -16.83
N PHE A 206 17.29 12.98 -16.44
CA PHE A 206 17.32 12.38 -15.10
C PHE A 206 18.68 11.76 -14.75
N SER A 207 19.27 10.97 -15.67
CA SER A 207 20.57 10.34 -15.45
C SER A 207 21.68 11.34 -15.14
N LYS A 208 21.77 12.43 -15.93
CA LYS A 208 22.78 13.48 -15.72
C LYS A 208 22.60 14.18 -14.38
N ALA A 209 21.36 14.49 -14.00
CA ALA A 209 21.07 15.11 -12.71
C ALA A 209 21.53 14.23 -11.54
N ILE A 210 21.29 12.92 -11.60
CA ILE A 210 21.74 11.99 -10.55
C ILE A 210 23.26 11.85 -10.55
N ASP A 211 23.90 11.79 -11.72
CA ASP A 211 25.35 11.70 -11.82
C ASP A 211 26.08 12.91 -11.23
N LEU A 212 25.48 14.10 -11.28
CA LEU A 212 26.04 15.33 -10.70
C LEU A 212 26.05 15.32 -9.16
N VAL A 213 25.08 14.63 -8.53
CA VAL A 213 24.85 14.71 -7.08
C VAL A 213 25.10 13.40 -6.33
N LYS A 214 25.47 12.33 -7.03
CA LYS A 214 25.61 10.99 -6.45
C LYS A 214 26.63 10.92 -5.31
N ASP A 215 27.71 11.69 -5.39
CA ASP A 215 28.82 11.70 -4.44
C ASP A 215 28.62 12.71 -3.30
N ASP A 216 27.71 13.68 -3.48
CA ASP A 216 27.43 14.74 -2.52
C ASP A 216 26.14 14.50 -1.72
N PHE A 217 25.64 13.27 -1.73
CA PHE A 217 24.38 12.90 -1.08
C PHE A 217 24.52 12.93 0.46
N PRO A 218 23.60 13.55 1.21
CA PRO A 218 23.69 13.63 2.67
C PRO A 218 23.67 12.25 3.34
N GLU A 219 24.59 12.02 4.28
CA GLU A 219 24.71 10.73 4.99
C GLU A 219 23.42 10.33 5.72
N ILE A 220 22.73 11.30 6.33
CA ILE A 220 21.45 11.09 7.02
C ILE A 220 20.35 10.52 6.12
N LEU A 221 20.44 10.77 4.81
CA LEU A 221 19.47 10.30 3.81
C LEU A 221 19.87 8.96 3.17
N LEU A 222 21.07 8.43 3.45
CA LEU A 222 21.50 7.13 2.94
C LEU A 222 20.71 5.99 3.57
N VAL A 223 20.32 5.00 2.78
CA VAL A 223 19.65 3.78 3.26
C VAL A 223 20.67 2.65 3.24
N ASN A 224 21.07 2.16 4.42
CA ASN A 224 22.18 1.21 4.58
C ASN A 224 23.46 1.65 3.82
N GLY A 225 23.82 2.93 3.94
CA GLY A 225 24.99 3.50 3.27
C GLY A 225 24.86 3.66 1.75
N LYS A 226 23.70 3.38 1.16
CA LYS A 226 23.46 3.51 -0.28
C LYS A 226 22.60 4.74 -0.58
N ASN A 227 22.92 5.42 -1.68
CA ASN A 227 22.15 6.55 -2.20
C ASN A 227 20.82 6.05 -2.82
N PRO A 228 19.64 6.39 -2.25
CA PRO A 228 18.35 5.95 -2.76
C PRO A 228 18.06 6.41 -4.19
N LEU A 229 18.47 7.63 -4.57
CA LEU A 229 18.25 8.13 -5.92
C LEU A 229 19.02 7.35 -6.97
N LYS A 230 20.26 6.95 -6.65
CA LYS A 230 21.06 6.08 -7.53
C LYS A 230 20.41 4.71 -7.71
N LEU A 231 19.87 4.14 -6.64
CA LEU A 231 19.16 2.85 -6.68
C LEU A 231 17.89 2.96 -7.55
N LEU A 232 17.08 3.99 -7.31
CA LEU A 232 15.87 4.26 -8.09
C LEU A 232 16.22 4.48 -9.56
N HIS A 233 17.21 5.32 -9.86
CA HIS A 233 17.68 5.56 -11.22
C HIS A 233 18.10 4.28 -11.95
N SER A 234 18.89 3.45 -11.28
CA SER A 234 19.39 2.19 -11.86
C SER A 234 18.23 1.25 -12.18
N ALA A 235 17.27 1.12 -11.25
CA ALA A 235 16.09 0.28 -11.45
C ALA A 235 15.17 0.79 -12.57
N LEU A 236 15.03 2.11 -12.71
CA LEU A 236 14.13 2.73 -13.69
C LEU A 236 14.73 2.86 -15.09
N SER A 237 16.05 2.85 -15.21
CA SER A 237 16.74 3.00 -16.50
C SER A 237 16.63 1.74 -17.37
N GLU A 238 16.43 0.57 -16.75
CA GLU A 238 16.22 -0.67 -17.50
C GLU A 238 14.82 -0.72 -18.13
N GLY A 239 14.75 -1.14 -19.40
CA GLY A 239 13.49 -1.28 -20.12
C GLY A 239 12.65 -2.45 -19.59
N VAL A 240 11.33 -2.29 -19.60
CA VAL A 240 10.39 -3.35 -19.20
C VAL A 240 10.31 -4.51 -20.19
N HIS A 241 10.76 -4.31 -21.44
CA HIS A 241 10.57 -5.26 -22.54
C HIS A 241 11.22 -6.63 -22.33
N ASN A 242 12.22 -6.72 -21.45
CA ASN A 242 12.96 -7.96 -21.19
C ASN A 242 12.61 -8.58 -19.83
N ARG A 243 11.57 -8.09 -19.16
CA ARG A 243 11.19 -8.52 -17.81
C ARG A 243 9.80 -9.16 -17.83
N THR A 244 9.63 -10.18 -16.99
CA THR A 244 8.30 -10.75 -16.73
C THR A 244 7.47 -9.77 -15.89
N ASP A 245 6.14 -9.96 -15.88
CA ASP A 245 5.26 -9.14 -15.04
C ASP A 245 5.63 -9.28 -13.54
N GLU A 246 5.90 -10.49 -13.08
CA GLU A 246 6.35 -10.76 -11.70
C GLU A 246 7.66 -10.04 -11.35
N GLN A 247 8.64 -10.04 -12.25
CA GLN A 247 9.87 -9.27 -12.06
C GLN A 247 9.61 -7.76 -11.97
N CYS A 248 8.68 -7.25 -12.78
CA CYS A 248 8.27 -5.84 -12.72
C CYS A 248 7.53 -5.52 -11.41
N LEU A 249 6.71 -6.45 -10.91
CA LEU A 249 6.01 -6.32 -9.62
C LEU A 249 6.99 -6.21 -8.46
N ASN A 250 7.99 -7.11 -8.42
CA ASN A 250 9.04 -7.09 -7.40
C ASN A 250 9.87 -5.79 -7.42
N LEU A 251 10.19 -5.28 -8.61
CA LEU A 251 10.82 -3.98 -8.74
C LEU A 251 9.92 -2.83 -8.27
N ALA A 252 8.65 -2.83 -8.67
CA ALA A 252 7.69 -1.80 -8.30
C ALA A 252 7.54 -1.71 -6.77
N GLN A 253 7.43 -2.86 -6.10
CA GLN A 253 7.44 -2.95 -4.63
C GLN A 253 8.70 -2.35 -4.03
N SER A 254 9.87 -2.70 -4.58
CA SER A 254 11.17 -2.19 -4.11
C SER A 254 11.27 -0.67 -4.27
N ILE A 255 10.86 -0.14 -5.42
CA ILE A 255 10.82 1.31 -5.71
C ILE A 255 9.94 2.02 -4.68
N ARG A 256 8.73 1.52 -4.42
CA ARG A 256 7.81 2.11 -3.45
C ARG A 256 8.40 2.14 -2.05
N ILE A 257 9.02 1.04 -1.60
CA ILE A 257 9.62 0.95 -0.26
C ILE A 257 10.76 1.96 -0.11
N VAL A 258 11.66 2.02 -1.09
CA VAL A 258 12.79 2.97 -1.09
C VAL A 258 12.29 4.42 -1.11
N LEU A 259 11.26 4.72 -1.91
CA LEU A 259 10.69 6.05 -2.00
C LEU A 259 9.99 6.47 -0.69
N ALA A 260 9.28 5.55 -0.04
CA ALA A 260 8.67 5.76 1.27
C ALA A 260 9.73 6.07 2.33
N GLU A 261 10.78 5.24 2.41
CA GLU A 261 11.88 5.43 3.36
C GLU A 261 12.62 6.77 3.13
N LEU A 262 12.90 7.12 1.87
CA LEU A 262 13.50 8.41 1.54
C LEU A 262 12.62 9.58 2.00
N SER A 263 11.30 9.50 1.76
CA SER A 263 10.36 10.54 2.19
C SER A 263 10.29 10.71 3.71
N GLU A 264 10.41 9.61 4.44
CA GLU A 264 10.46 9.57 5.89
C GLU A 264 11.72 10.26 6.40
N ARG A 265 12.89 9.87 5.90
CA ARG A 265 14.20 10.45 6.27
C ARG A 265 14.30 11.94 5.97
N ILE A 266 13.82 12.38 4.80
CA ILE A 266 13.75 13.80 4.47
C ILE A 266 12.90 14.55 5.50
N SER A 267 11.74 14.00 5.85
CA SER A 267 10.83 14.63 6.81
C SER A 267 11.46 14.73 8.21
N ILE A 268 12.13 13.67 8.66
CA ILE A 268 12.85 13.62 9.94
C ILE A 268 13.99 14.66 9.95
N ALA A 269 14.86 14.67 8.93
CA ALA A 269 15.96 15.63 8.83
C ALA A 269 15.47 17.10 8.83
N LEU A 270 14.32 17.36 8.19
CA LEU A 270 13.70 18.68 8.19
C LEU A 270 12.99 19.03 9.51
N LYS A 271 12.54 18.06 10.30
CA LYS A 271 11.85 18.31 11.59
C LYS A 271 12.81 18.42 12.77
N ASP A 272 13.80 17.53 12.85
CA ASP A 272 14.54 17.25 14.09
C ASP A 272 15.35 18.44 14.64
N GLU A 273 15.86 19.31 13.79
CA GLU A 273 16.70 20.41 14.29
C GLU A 273 15.91 21.58 14.91
N GLN A 274 14.63 21.80 14.57
CA GLN A 274 13.94 22.98 15.08
C GLN A 274 13.46 22.77 16.53
N GLU A 275 12.97 21.56 16.83
CA GLU A 275 12.69 21.13 18.20
C GLU A 275 13.99 21.02 19.01
N LEU A 276 15.07 20.50 18.42
CA LEU A 276 16.38 20.38 19.07
C LEU A 276 17.04 21.75 19.34
N LEU A 277 17.03 22.69 18.39
CA LEU A 277 17.57 24.05 18.59
C LEU A 277 16.75 24.82 19.62
N ASN A 278 15.43 24.64 19.65
CA ASN A 278 14.59 25.21 20.70
C ASN A 278 14.92 24.60 22.08
N ALA A 279 15.18 23.30 22.15
CA ALA A 279 15.60 22.65 23.40
C ALA A 279 16.99 23.11 23.85
N ILE A 280 17.96 23.19 22.94
CA ILE A 280 19.33 23.63 23.21
C ILE A 280 19.35 25.10 23.66
N SER A 281 18.69 26.00 22.93
CA SER A 281 18.60 27.42 23.33
C SER A 281 17.93 27.61 24.69
N THR A 282 16.91 26.80 25.01
CA THR A 282 16.29 26.80 26.35
C THR A 282 17.30 26.38 27.43
N LEU A 283 18.16 25.39 27.15
CA LEU A 283 19.19 24.93 28.09
C LEU A 283 20.37 25.90 28.22
N GLU A 284 20.79 26.56 27.14
CA GLU A 284 21.84 27.59 27.16
C GLU A 284 21.41 28.84 27.94
N ASN A 285 20.17 29.28 27.77
CA ASN A 285 19.61 30.41 28.50
C ASN A 285 19.48 30.15 30.01
N LYS A 286 19.37 28.89 30.42
CA LYS A 286 19.36 28.49 31.85
C LYS A 286 20.75 28.55 32.49
N LYS A 287 21.84 28.52 31.71
CA LYS A 287 23.22 28.68 32.23
C LYS A 287 23.58 30.15 32.49
N ASN A 288 22.85 31.08 31.88
CA ASN A 288 23.11 32.51 31.95
C ASN A 288 22.15 33.27 32.90
N ALA A 289 21.35 32.54 33.68
CA ALA A 289 20.45 33.05 34.72
C ALA A 289 20.89 32.49 36.08
#